data_AF-A0A496RUC2-F1
#
_entry.id   AF-A0A496RUC2-F1
#
_cell.length_a   1.000
_cell.length_b   1.000
_cell.length_c   1.000
_cell.angle_alpha   90.00
_cell.angle_beta   90.00
_cell.angle_gamma   90.00
#
_symmetry.space_group_name_H-M   'P 1'
#
loop_
_entity.id
_entity.type
_entity.pdbx_description
1 polymer ?
#
loop_
_entity_poly.entity_id
_entity_poly.type
_entity_poly.pdbx_seq_one_letter_code
_entity_poly.pdbx_strand_id
1 'polypeptide(L)'
;MGREFDAVIIGAGAAGYSAGVHIARLGGKVALVERENVGGLCVHFGCIPTKVLVAMGRTMLEIKQAQRRGVISKLVSYSPSEADAWRERVVRRFAKAVEANL
;
A
#
# COMPACT_ATOMS: atom_id res chain seq x y z
N MET A 1 36.67 2.65 7.65
CA MET A 1 36.34 1.23 7.87
C MET A 1 35.04 0.95 7.11
N GLY A 2 35.06 0.05 6.13
CA GLY A 2 33.87 -0.28 5.32
C GLY A 2 32.98 -1.28 6.06
N ARG A 3 31.65 -1.19 5.86
CA ARG A 3 30.73 -2.26 6.23
C ARG A 3 30.64 -3.23 5.05
N GLU A 4 30.87 -4.52 5.29
CA GLU A 4 30.71 -5.57 4.28
C GLU A 4 29.25 -6.05 4.26
N PHE A 5 28.68 -6.12 3.05
CA PHE A 5 27.35 -6.61 2.77
C PHE A 5 27.42 -7.60 1.61
N ASP A 6 26.59 -8.64 1.64
CA ASP A 6 26.42 -9.59 0.54
C ASP A 6 25.64 -8.97 -0.63
N ALA A 7 24.78 -7.99 -0.34
CA ALA A 7 24.06 -7.23 -1.35
C ALA A 7 23.79 -5.78 -0.92
N VAL A 8 23.79 -4.87 -1.91
CA VAL A 8 23.30 -3.49 -1.75
C VAL A 8 22.16 -3.28 -2.75
N ILE A 9 20.98 -2.93 -2.24
CA ILE A 9 19.77 -2.72 -3.03
C ILE A 9 19.40 -1.25 -2.98
N ILE A 10 19.26 -0.64 -4.16
CA ILE A 10 18.86 0.77 -4.32
C ILE A 10 17.37 0.79 -4.69
N GLY A 11 16.57 1.38 -3.81
CA GLY A 11 15.11 1.45 -3.85
C GLY A 11 14.46 0.38 -2.98
N ALA A 12 13.57 0.80 -2.06
CA ALA A 12 12.77 -0.07 -1.19
C ALA A 12 11.32 -0.22 -1.69
N GLY A 13 11.11 -0.16 -3.01
CA GLY A 13 9.86 -0.54 -3.64
C GLY A 13 9.60 -2.05 -3.55
N ALA A 14 8.48 -2.51 -4.16
CA ALA A 14 8.05 -3.91 -4.12
C ALA A 14 9.17 -4.92 -4.41
N ALA A 15 9.97 -4.68 -5.46
CA ALA A 15 11.08 -5.55 -5.80
C ALA A 15 12.22 -5.47 -4.78
N GLY A 16 12.60 -4.26 -4.37
CA GLY A 16 13.77 -4.05 -3.52
C GLY A 16 13.62 -4.59 -2.11
N TYR A 17 12.50 -4.28 -1.43
CA TYR A 17 12.28 -4.82 -0.09
C TYR A 17 12.09 -6.35 -0.15
N SER A 18 11.41 -6.88 -1.18
CA SER A 18 11.18 -8.33 -1.29
C SER A 18 12.50 -9.09 -1.50
N ALA A 19 13.37 -8.58 -2.38
CA ALA A 19 14.70 -9.15 -2.59
C ALA A 19 15.56 -9.05 -1.33
N GLY A 20 15.55 -7.91 -0.64
CA GLY A 20 16.28 -7.72 0.61
C GLY A 20 15.86 -8.70 1.70
N VAL A 21 14.55 -8.83 1.93
CA VAL A 21 13.99 -9.82 2.88
C VAL A 21 14.36 -11.24 2.48
N HIS A 22 14.32 -11.57 1.19
CA HIS A 22 14.67 -12.92 0.72
C HIS A 22 16.14 -13.25 0.99
N ILE A 23 17.07 -12.35 0.67
CA ILE A 23 18.49 -12.54 0.92
C ILE A 23 18.77 -12.62 2.43
N ALA A 24 18.13 -11.76 3.24
CA ALA A 24 18.25 -11.80 4.70
C ALA A 24 17.77 -13.14 5.29
N ARG A 25 16.68 -13.71 4.75
CA ARG A 25 16.19 -15.04 5.15
C ARG A 25 17.13 -16.18 4.79
N LEU A 26 17.97 -16.00 3.77
CA LEU A 26 19.04 -16.95 3.41
C LEU A 26 20.32 -16.72 4.24
N GLY A 27 20.32 -15.78 5.19
CA GLY A 27 21.45 -15.46 6.07
C GLY A 27 22.40 -14.38 5.53
N GLY A 28 22.10 -13.78 4.37
CA GLY A 28 22.91 -12.71 3.79
C GLY A 28 22.70 -11.36 4.48
N LYS A 29 23.76 -10.56 4.58
CA LYS A 29 23.72 -9.17 5.06
C LYS A 29 23.39 -8.24 3.90
N VAL A 30 22.28 -7.52 4.00
CA VAL A 30 21.82 -6.61 2.93
C VAL A 30 21.81 -5.17 3.42
N ALA A 31 22.31 -4.25 2.58
CA ALA A 31 22.01 -2.83 2.72
C ALA A 31 20.88 -2.45 1.76
N LEU A 32 19.74 -2.01 2.29
CA LEU A 32 18.63 -1.46 1.50
C LEU A 32 18.65 0.07 1.62
N VAL A 33 18.71 0.77 0.49
CA VAL A 33 18.81 2.24 0.43
C VAL A 33 17.58 2.78 -0.27
N GLU A 34 16.78 3.59 0.41
CA GLU A 34 15.62 4.28 -0.16
C GLU A 34 15.71 5.77 0.17
N ARG A 35 15.34 6.61 -0.81
CA ARG A 35 15.36 8.06 -0.67
C ARG A 35 14.10 8.57 0.03
N GLU A 36 12.96 7.98 -0.29
CA GLU A 36 11.65 8.40 0.20
C GLU A 36 11.08 7.36 1.18
N ASN A 37 9.96 6.73 0.82
CA ASN A 37 9.22 5.86 1.70
C ASN A 37 9.39 4.39 1.33
N VAL A 38 9.67 3.56 2.33
CA VAL A 38 9.69 2.10 2.21
C VAL A 38 8.34 1.58 1.70
N GLY A 39 8.37 0.64 0.76
CA GLY A 39 7.21 0.16 0.01
C GLY A 39 7.05 0.83 -1.37
N GLY A 40 7.72 1.97 -1.58
CA GLY A 40 7.80 2.67 -2.86
C GLY A 40 6.45 3.01 -3.50
N LEU A 41 6.43 3.12 -4.84
CA LEU A 41 5.25 3.53 -5.60
C LEU A 41 4.00 2.71 -5.23
N CYS A 42 4.10 1.38 -5.20
CA CYS A 42 2.95 0.49 -5.02
C CYS A 42 2.16 0.81 -3.75
N VAL A 43 2.85 1.06 -2.63
CA VAL A 43 2.25 1.34 -1.33
C VAL A 43 1.76 2.78 -1.23
N HIS A 44 2.56 3.75 -1.69
CA HIS A 44 2.32 5.16 -1.37
C HIS A 44 1.54 5.91 -2.44
N PHE A 45 1.75 5.59 -3.73
CA PHE A 45 1.27 6.42 -4.84
C PHE A 45 0.61 5.64 -5.98
N GLY A 46 0.61 4.31 -5.91
CA GLY A 46 0.20 3.43 -7.00
C GLY A 46 -0.95 2.51 -6.59
N CYS A 47 -0.66 1.21 -6.55
CA CYS A 47 -1.68 0.17 -6.45
C CYS A 47 -2.55 0.31 -5.21
N ILE A 48 -1.98 0.48 -4.01
CA ILE A 48 -2.73 0.55 -2.76
C ILE A 48 -3.72 1.73 -2.77
N PRO A 49 -3.30 3.00 -2.93
CA PRO A 49 -4.23 4.13 -2.92
C PRO A 49 -5.27 4.02 -4.05
N THR A 50 -4.86 3.59 -5.24
CA THR A 50 -5.78 3.42 -6.38
C THR A 50 -6.84 2.36 -6.09
N LYS A 51 -6.46 1.21 -5.50
CA LYS A 51 -7.40 0.14 -5.19
C LYS A 51 -8.35 0.50 -4.05
N VAL A 52 -7.94 1.37 -3.12
CA VAL A 52 -8.85 1.91 -2.11
C VAL A 52 -9.96 2.75 -2.78
N LEU A 53 -9.59 3.66 -3.69
CA LEU A 53 -10.58 4.48 -4.41
C LEU A 53 -11.52 3.61 -5.27
N VAL A 54 -10.98 2.61 -5.97
CA VAL A 54 -11.80 1.66 -6.75
C VAL A 54 -12.77 0.88 -5.84
N ALA A 55 -12.33 0.45 -4.65
CA ALA A 55 -13.19 -0.24 -3.69
C ALA A 55 -14.33 0.67 -3.20
N MET A 56 -14.04 1.93 -2.91
CA MET A 56 -15.07 2.92 -2.54
C MET A 56 -16.08 3.15 -3.67
N GLY A 57 -15.61 3.28 -4.90
CA GLY A 57 -16.49 3.39 -6.09
C GLY A 57 -17.38 2.16 -6.26
N ARG A 58 -16.86 0.96 -5.98
CA ARG A 58 -17.66 -0.28 -5.97
C ARG A 58 -18.74 -0.24 -4.89
N THR A 59 -18.43 0.21 -3.67
CA THR A 59 -19.44 0.37 -2.61
C THR A 59 -20.57 1.31 -3.04
N MET A 60 -20.25 2.46 -3.66
CA MET A 60 -21.26 3.38 -4.16
C MET A 60 -22.13 2.75 -5.25
N LEU A 61 -21.51 1.99 -6.17
CA LEU A 61 -22.23 1.27 -7.22
C LEU A 61 -23.17 0.21 -6.65
N GLU A 62 -22.70 -0.56 -5.66
CA GLU A 62 -23.50 -1.58 -4.98
C GLU A 62 -24.72 -0.96 -4.29
N ILE A 63 -24.55 0.16 -3.58
CA ILE A 63 -25.67 0.88 -2.97
C ILE A 63 -26.67 1.32 -4.04
N LYS A 64 -26.19 1.91 -5.16
CA LYS A 64 -27.06 2.33 -6.27
C LYS A 64 -27.82 1.16 -6.91
N GLN A 65 -27.20 -0.01 -6.98
CA GLN A 65 -27.80 -1.21 -7.57
C GLN A 65 -28.68 -2.01 -6.59
N ALA A 66 -28.60 -1.71 -5.29
CA ALA A 66 -29.30 -2.45 -4.24
C ALA A 66 -30.83 -2.45 -4.41
N GLN A 67 -31.40 -1.41 -5.04
CA GLN A 67 -32.83 -1.34 -5.38
C GLN A 67 -33.32 -2.51 -6.24
N ARG A 68 -32.46 -3.06 -7.11
CA ARG A 68 -32.81 -4.26 -7.91
C ARG A 68 -33.02 -5.51 -7.06
N ARG A 69 -32.59 -5.48 -5.81
CA ARG A 69 -32.73 -6.55 -4.80
C ARG A 69 -33.78 -6.21 -3.75
N GLY A 70 -34.63 -5.21 -4.00
CA GLY A 70 -35.65 -4.76 -3.06
C GLY A 70 -35.13 -3.85 -1.93
N VAL A 71 -33.86 -3.45 -1.95
CA VAL A 71 -33.29 -2.55 -0.93
C VAL A 71 -33.57 -1.09 -1.28
N ILE A 72 -34.34 -0.41 -0.45
CA ILE A 72 -34.62 1.02 -0.60
C ILE A 72 -33.47 1.83 0.04
N SER A 73 -32.58 2.38 -0.79
CA SER A 73 -31.51 3.29 -0.34
C SER A 73 -31.82 4.74 -0.75
N LYS A 74 -31.68 5.69 0.18
CA LYS A 74 -31.71 7.15 -0.10
C LYS A 74 -30.29 7.70 -0.18
N LEU A 75 -30.13 8.77 -0.98
CA LEU A 75 -28.96 9.61 -1.27
C LEU A 75 -27.60 9.11 -0.73
N VAL A 76 -26.70 8.74 -1.64
CA VAL A 76 -25.28 8.51 -1.34
C VAL A 76 -24.53 9.82 -1.59
N SER A 77 -23.95 10.41 -0.54
CA SER A 77 -23.04 11.55 -0.65
C SER A 77 -21.58 11.08 -0.69
N TYR A 78 -20.71 11.90 -1.29
CA TYR A 78 -19.27 11.67 -1.33
C TYR A 78 -18.57 12.85 -0.65
N SER A 79 -17.75 12.55 0.35
CA SER A 79 -16.87 13.52 1.00
C SER A 79 -15.43 13.26 0.54
N PRO A 80 -14.83 14.15 -0.27
CA PRO A 80 -13.44 14.00 -0.69
C PRO A 80 -12.47 13.88 0.48
N SER A 81 -12.66 14.68 1.54
CA SER A 81 -11.77 14.70 2.71
C SER A 81 -11.85 13.41 3.52
N GLU A 82 -13.05 12.85 3.71
CA GLU A 82 -13.19 11.56 4.39
C GLU A 82 -12.64 10.40 3.54
N ALA A 83 -12.83 10.46 2.22
CA ALA A 83 -12.29 9.48 1.29
C ALA A 83 -10.76 9.47 1.29
N ASP A 84 -10.13 10.65 1.26
CA ASP A 84 -8.69 10.79 1.36
C ASP A 84 -8.18 10.32 2.73
N ALA A 85 -8.85 10.68 3.82
CA ALA A 85 -8.49 10.21 5.17
C ALA A 85 -8.57 8.68 5.30
N TRP A 86 -9.57 8.05 4.67
CA TRP A 86 -9.68 6.59 4.59
C TRP A 86 -8.55 5.98 3.76
N ARG A 87 -8.29 6.52 2.56
CA ARG A 87 -7.19 6.10 1.69
C ARG A 87 -5.85 6.13 2.42
N GLU A 88 -5.54 7.25 3.07
CA GLU A 88 -4.29 7.39 3.81
C GLU A 88 -4.20 6.42 5.00
N ARG A 89 -5.32 6.13 5.68
CA ARG A 89 -5.34 5.14 6.77
C ARG A 89 -4.93 3.76 6.27
N VAL A 90 -5.43 3.37 5.10
CA VAL A 90 -5.05 2.09 4.46
C VAL A 90 -3.59 2.12 4.02
N VAL A 91 -3.13 3.18 3.35
CA VAL A 91 -1.72 3.34 2.95
C VAL A 91 -0.79 3.22 4.15
N ARG A 92 -1.07 3.93 5.26
CA ARG A 92 -0.29 3.85 6.50
C ARG A 92 -0.24 2.43 7.08
N ARG A 93 -1.34 1.68 7.00
CA ARG A 93 -1.37 0.28 7.46
C ARG A 93 -0.43 -0.60 6.63
N PHE A 94 -0.43 -0.46 5.30
CA PHE A 94 0.46 -1.21 4.43
C PHE A 94 1.92 -0.78 4.59
N ALA A 95 2.20 0.52 4.71
CA ALA A 95 3.55 1.03 4.95
C ALA A 95 4.17 0.42 6.22
N LYS A 96 3.45 0.48 7.35
CA LYS A 96 3.87 -0.15 8.61
C LYS A 96 4.09 -1.66 8.48
N ALA A 97 3.26 -2.34 7.68
CA ALA A 97 3.42 -3.77 7.46
C ALA A 97 4.70 -4.09 6.67
N VAL A 98 5.06 -3.29 5.67
CA VAL A 98 6.32 -3.48 4.92
C VAL A 98 7.52 -3.18 5.82
N GLU A 99 7.48 -2.06 6.56
CA GLU A 99 8.56 -1.67 7.48
C GLU A 99 8.80 -2.70 8.59
N ALA A 100 7.75 -3.31 9.14
CA ALA A 100 7.88 -4.33 10.18
C ALA A 100 8.48 -5.66 9.69
N ASN A 101 8.60 -5.86 8.38
CA ASN A 101 9.17 -7.07 7.78
C ASN A 101 10.61 -6.87 7.25
N LEU A 102 11.18 -5.68 7.43
CA LEU A 102 12.59 -5.35 7.12
C LEU A 102 13.44 -5.40 8.39
#